data_AF-A0A3N5RPA4-F1
#
_entry.id   AF-A0A3N5RPA4-F1
#
_cell.length_a   1.000
_cell.length_b   1.000
_cell.length_c   1.000
_cell.angle_alpha   90.00
_cell.angle_beta   90.00
_cell.angle_gamma   90.00
#
_symmetry.space_group_name_H-M   'P 1'
#
loop_
_entity.id
_entity.type
_entity.pdbx_description
1 polymer ?
#
loop_
_entity_poly.entity_id
_entity_poly.type
_entity_poly.pdbx_seq_one_letter_code
_entity_poly.pdbx_strand_id
1 'polypeptide(L)'
;MAAAPLKPTEVLKRLHPLVVSAFSVEELQLCLKISLDWSLSEIVNTSANLRSVAFEVIEYANRQGMLPELVAALSAERPKLAELSRLLAEMQGVVAGLQKETPPPGLDSGTA
;
A
#
# COMPACT_ATOMS: atom_id res chain seq x y z
N MET A 1 17.55 -12.77 -12.72
CA MET A 1 16.73 -12.04 -13.71
C MET A 1 16.16 -10.82 -13.01
N ALA A 2 16.63 -9.62 -13.33
CA ALA A 2 16.12 -8.39 -12.73
C ALA A 2 14.70 -8.15 -13.25
N ALA A 3 13.70 -8.20 -12.37
CA ALA A 3 12.34 -7.80 -12.72
C ALA A 3 12.39 -6.31 -13.11
N ALA A 4 11.91 -5.99 -14.31
CA ALA A 4 11.81 -4.61 -14.76
C ALA A 4 10.96 -3.81 -13.75
N PRO A 5 11.31 -2.53 -13.47
CA PRO A 5 10.48 -1.70 -12.61
C PRO A 5 9.06 -1.66 -13.19
N LEU A 6 8.08 -2.09 -12.40
CA LEU A 6 6.69 -2.07 -12.82
C LEU A 6 6.33 -0.64 -13.24
N LYS A 7 5.75 -0.50 -14.43
CA LYS A 7 5.29 0.81 -14.90
C LYS A 7 4.21 1.30 -13.94
N PRO A 8 4.21 2.59 -13.55
CA PRO A 8 3.20 3.13 -12.64
C PRO A 8 1.77 2.89 -13.14
N THR A 9 1.58 2.85 -14.46
CA THR A 9 0.31 2.55 -15.12
C THR A 9 -0.20 1.12 -14.87
N GLU A 10 0.68 0.15 -14.65
CA GLU A 10 0.29 -1.24 -14.32
C GLU A 10 -0.10 -1.37 -12.85
N VAL A 11 0.63 -0.68 -11.97
CA VAL A 11 0.30 -0.58 -10.54
C VAL A 11 -1.09 0.02 -10.35
N LEU A 12 -1.38 1.15 -11.00
CA LEU A 12 -2.69 1.81 -10.98
C LEU A 12 -3.83 0.84 -11.32
N LYS A 13 -3.67 0.06 -12.39
CA LYS A 13 -4.69 -0.90 -12.88
C LYS A 13 -4.94 -2.05 -11.91
N ARG A 14 -3.93 -2.47 -11.13
CA ARG A 14 -4.05 -3.56 -10.15
C ARG A 14 -4.51 -3.08 -8.79
N LEU A 15 -4.02 -1.92 -8.35
CA LEU A 15 -4.34 -1.33 -7.06
C LEU A 15 -5.80 -0.88 -6.99
N HIS A 16 -6.33 -0.33 -8.09
CA HIS A 16 -7.69 0.18 -8.15
C HIS A 16 -8.78 -0.84 -7.75
N PRO A 17 -8.89 -2.04 -8.37
CA PRO A 17 -9.88 -3.03 -7.96
C PRO A 17 -9.64 -3.59 -6.56
N LEU A 18 -8.37 -3.65 -6.10
CA LEU A 18 -8.04 -4.07 -4.73
C LEU A 18 -8.59 -3.09 -3.71
N VAL A 19 -8.36 -1.78 -3.90
CA VAL A 19 -8.85 -0.74 -3.01
C VAL A 19 -10.38 -0.73 -2.98
N VAL A 20 -11.03 -0.77 -4.14
CA VAL A 20 -12.50 -0.75 -4.24
C VAL A 20 -13.15 -1.98 -3.60
N SER A 21 -12.48 -3.14 -3.62
CA SER A 21 -13.02 -4.37 -3.00
C SER A 21 -12.68 -4.51 -1.52
N ALA A 22 -11.65 -3.84 -1.03
CA ALA A 22 -11.13 -4.01 0.33
C ALA A 22 -11.49 -2.88 1.30
N PHE A 23 -11.87 -1.72 0.77
CA PHE A 23 -12.13 -0.51 1.55
C PHE A 23 -13.46 0.11 1.15
N SER A 24 -14.15 0.62 2.15
CA SER A 24 -15.26 1.56 1.96
C SER A 24 -14.73 3.00 1.82
N VAL A 25 -15.56 3.95 1.37
CA VAL A 25 -15.17 5.36 1.22
C VAL A 25 -14.68 5.94 2.55
N GLU A 26 -15.40 5.65 3.64
CA GLU A 26 -15.06 6.11 4.99
C GLU A 26 -13.75 5.50 5.50
N GLU A 27 -13.53 4.20 5.27
CA GLU A 27 -12.31 3.51 5.67
C GLU A 27 -11.09 4.04 4.90
N LEU A 28 -11.25 4.28 3.59
CA LEU A 28 -10.21 4.88 2.77
C LEU A 28 -9.88 6.29 3.24
N GLN A 29 -10.90 7.11 3.54
CA GLN A 29 -10.71 8.45 4.08
C GLN A 29 -9.95 8.42 5.42
N LEU A 30 -10.34 7.54 6.33
CA LEU A 30 -9.69 7.40 7.63
C LEU A 30 -8.24 6.94 7.47
N CYS A 31 -8.00 5.92 6.64
CA CYS A 31 -6.67 5.39 6.38
C CYS A 31 -5.73 6.47 5.80
N LEU A 32 -6.20 7.23 4.81
CA LEU A 32 -5.44 8.34 4.21
C LEU A 32 -5.15 9.44 5.23
N LYS A 33 -6.14 9.78 6.07
CA LYS A 33 -5.97 10.84 7.06
C LYS A 33 -5.02 10.43 8.19
N ILE A 34 -5.06 9.19 8.63
CA ILE A 34 -4.18 8.69 9.70
C ILE A 34 -2.77 8.44 9.18
N SER A 35 -2.64 7.82 8.00
CA SER A 35 -1.34 7.33 7.52
C SER A 35 -0.56 8.37 6.72
N LEU A 36 -1.24 9.23 5.97
CA LEU A 36 -0.62 10.19 5.04
C LEU A 36 -0.95 11.65 5.39
N ASP A 37 -1.78 11.89 6.41
CA ASP A 37 -2.38 13.18 6.74
C ASP A 37 -3.19 13.82 5.59
N TRP A 38 -3.59 13.02 4.61
CA TRP A 38 -4.31 13.49 3.44
C TRP A 38 -5.81 13.63 3.70
N SER A 39 -6.37 14.77 3.28
CA SER A 39 -7.81 14.99 3.34
C SER A 39 -8.46 14.57 2.02
N LEU A 40 -9.36 13.59 2.07
CA LEU A 40 -10.05 13.10 0.87
C LEU A 40 -10.82 14.24 0.15
N SER A 41 -11.39 15.18 0.91
CA SER A 41 -12.07 16.37 0.39
C SER A 41 -11.17 17.34 -0.39
N GLU A 42 -9.85 17.30 -0.18
CA GLU A 42 -8.88 18.13 -0.92
C GLU A 42 -8.42 17.46 -2.22
N ILE A 43 -8.55 16.12 -2.29
CA ILE A 43 -8.09 15.32 -3.42
C ILE A 43 -9.22 15.06 -4.41
N VAL A 44 -10.41 14.73 -3.90
CA VAL A 44 -11.57 14.35 -4.72
C VAL A 44 -12.84 14.98 -4.20
N ASN A 45 -13.75 15.28 -5.11
CA ASN A 45 -15.06 15.78 -4.76
C ASN A 45 -15.87 14.65 -4.08
N THR A 46 -16.30 14.87 -2.84
CA THR A 46 -16.92 13.86 -1.97
C THR A 46 -18.24 13.30 -2.48
N SER A 47 -18.83 13.90 -3.51
CA SER A 47 -20.01 13.39 -4.22
C SER A 47 -19.71 12.27 -5.24
N ALA A 48 -18.44 11.90 -5.43
CA ALA A 48 -18.04 10.87 -6.37
C ALA A 48 -18.22 9.43 -5.81
N ASN A 49 -18.47 8.47 -6.69
CA ASN A 49 -18.56 7.06 -6.32
C ASN A 49 -17.20 6.52 -5.85
N LEU A 50 -17.19 5.52 -4.96
CA LEU A 50 -15.97 4.87 -4.43
C LEU A 50 -14.96 4.50 -5.52
N ARG A 51 -15.44 4.01 -6.67
CA ARG A 51 -14.59 3.66 -7.81
C ARG A 51 -13.83 4.87 -8.35
N SER A 52 -14.48 6.02 -8.47
CA SER A 52 -13.85 7.27 -8.90
C SER A 52 -12.93 7.82 -7.82
N VAL A 53 -13.36 7.80 -6.56
CA VAL A 53 -12.56 8.21 -5.40
C VAL A 53 -11.24 7.44 -5.32
N ALA A 54 -11.30 6.11 -5.38
CA ALA A 54 -10.11 5.27 -5.36
C ALA A 54 -9.19 5.57 -6.55
N PHE A 55 -9.73 5.78 -7.75
CA PHE A 55 -8.92 6.13 -8.92
C PHE A 55 -8.20 7.46 -8.75
N GLU A 56 -8.93 8.51 -8.35
CA GLU A 56 -8.41 9.86 -8.15
C GLU A 56 -7.33 9.90 -7.06
N VAL A 57 -7.53 9.19 -5.93
CA VAL A 57 -6.54 9.08 -4.85
C VAL A 57 -5.25 8.42 -5.34
N ILE A 58 -5.36 7.34 -6.11
CA ILE A 58 -4.18 6.64 -6.61
C ILE A 58 -3.47 7.47 -7.69
N GLU A 59 -4.22 8.11 -8.60
CA GLU A 59 -3.68 9.06 -9.57
C GLU A 59 -2.97 10.22 -8.87
N TYR A 60 -3.57 10.78 -7.82
CA TYR A 60 -2.98 11.84 -7.02
C TYR A 60 -1.66 11.40 -6.39
N ALA A 61 -1.63 10.23 -5.75
CA ALA A 61 -0.40 9.66 -5.18
C ALA A 61 0.68 9.44 -6.24
N ASN A 62 0.30 8.96 -7.43
CA ASN A 62 1.22 8.80 -8.55
C ASN A 62 1.79 10.14 -9.02
N ARG A 63 0.97 11.20 -9.12
CA ARG A 63 1.42 12.54 -9.51
C ARG A 63 2.36 13.18 -8.47
N GLN A 64 2.11 12.92 -7.19
CA GLN A 64 2.98 13.39 -6.10
C GLN A 64 4.24 12.54 -5.92
N GLY A 65 4.38 11.41 -6.63
CA GLY A 65 5.47 10.46 -6.42
C GLY A 65 5.36 9.67 -5.12
N MET A 66 4.23 9.75 -4.41
CA MET A 66 3.94 9.10 -3.13
C MET A 66 3.11 7.81 -3.29
N LEU A 67 3.10 7.25 -4.51
CA LEU A 67 2.47 5.97 -4.78
C LEU A 67 2.96 4.84 -3.86
N PRO A 68 4.27 4.65 -3.59
CA PRO A 68 4.72 3.60 -2.70
C PRO A 68 4.29 3.82 -1.24
N GLU A 69 4.28 5.07 -0.74
CA GLU A 69 3.72 5.36 0.59
C GLU A 69 2.23 5.03 0.67
N LEU A 70 1.45 5.33 -0.38
CA LEU A 70 0.03 4.96 -0.43
C LEU A 70 -0.15 3.44 -0.33
N VAL A 71 0.59 2.66 -1.13
CA VAL A 71 0.49 1.18 -1.06
C VAL A 71 0.95 0.66 0.30
N ALA A 72 1.97 1.28 0.91
CA ALA A 72 2.44 0.91 2.24
C ALA A 72 1.37 1.17 3.31
N ALA A 73 0.72 2.33 3.30
CA ALA A 73 -0.37 2.67 4.20
C ALA A 73 -1.55 1.67 4.05
N LEU A 74 -1.96 1.40 2.82
CA LEU A 74 -3.04 0.44 2.54
C LEU A 74 -2.68 -0.99 2.99
N SER A 75 -1.43 -1.41 2.78
CA SER A 75 -0.94 -2.72 3.24
C SER A 75 -0.86 -2.81 4.76
N ALA A 76 -0.57 -1.70 5.47
CA ALA A 76 -0.51 -1.65 6.92
C ALA A 76 -1.91 -1.75 7.54
N GLU A 77 -2.91 -1.10 6.93
CA GLU A 77 -4.30 -1.15 7.37
C GLU A 77 -4.95 -2.52 7.09
N ARG A 78 -4.58 -3.17 5.98
CA ARG A 78 -5.08 -4.49 5.60
C ARG A 78 -3.94 -5.50 5.39
N PRO A 79 -3.26 -5.93 6.48
CA PRO A 79 -2.14 -6.87 6.39
C PRO A 79 -2.55 -8.26 5.89
N LYS A 80 -3.86 -8.58 5.89
CA LYS A 80 -4.41 -9.83 5.35
C LYS A 80 -4.46 -9.87 3.82
N LEU A 81 -4.32 -8.72 3.15
CA LEU A 81 -4.33 -8.64 1.69
C LEU A 81 -2.92 -8.83 1.14
N ALA A 82 -2.52 -10.09 0.97
CA ALA A 82 -1.22 -10.47 0.42
C ALA A 82 -0.90 -9.78 -0.93
N GLU A 83 -1.93 -9.49 -1.73
CA GLU A 83 -1.77 -8.77 -3.01
C GLU A 83 -1.23 -7.35 -2.82
N LEU A 84 -1.64 -6.60 -1.78
CA LEU A 84 -1.13 -5.26 -1.51
C LEU A 84 0.34 -5.30 -1.08
N SER A 85 0.70 -6.22 -0.19
CA SER A 85 2.08 -6.38 0.27
C SER A 85 2.99 -6.84 -0.85
N ARG A 86 2.51 -7.73 -1.71
CA ARG A 86 3.23 -8.17 -2.91
C ARG A 86 3.46 -7.00 -3.85
N LEU A 87 2.43 -6.19 -4.10
CA LEU A 87 2.50 -5.04 -5.01
C LEU A 87 3.49 -3.99 -4.48
N LEU A 88 3.49 -3.74 -3.16
CA LEU A 88 4.50 -2.90 -2.51
C LEU A 88 5.92 -3.46 -2.71
N ALA A 89 6.11 -4.76 -2.49
CA ALA A 89 7.41 -5.41 -2.66
C ALA A 89 7.92 -5.34 -4.12
N GLU A 90 7.02 -5.46 -5.10
CA GLU A 90 7.35 -5.29 -6.51
C GLU A 90 7.69 -3.83 -6.86
N MET A 91 6.99 -2.85 -6.26
CA MET A 91 7.30 -1.41 -6.42
C MET A 91 8.61 -1.00 -5.78
N GLN A 92 8.91 -1.56 -4.60
CA GLN A 92 10.20 -1.40 -3.92
C GLN A 92 11.30 -2.21 -4.59
N GLY A 93 10.96 -3.02 -5.60
CA GLY A 93 11.85 -3.45 -6.66
C GLY A 93 13.17 -4.03 -6.17
N VAL A 94 13.14 -5.03 -5.27
CA VAL A 94 14.35 -5.65 -4.69
C VAL A 94 14.91 -4.88 -3.48
N VAL A 95 14.29 -5.04 -2.30
CA VAL A 95 14.98 -4.88 -1.00
C VAL A 95 14.93 -6.16 -0.15
N ALA A 96 14.12 -7.16 -0.53
CA ALA A 96 14.01 -8.44 0.16
C ALA A 96 15.00 -9.53 -0.36
N GLY A 97 16.06 -9.13 -1.06
CA GLY A 97 17.21 -10.02 -1.32
C GLY A 97 18.20 -10.08 -0.15
N LEU A 98 18.01 -9.30 0.92
CA LEU A 98 19.04 -9.07 1.94
C LEU A 98 18.52 -8.79 3.36
N GLN A 99 17.39 -9.37 3.76
CA GLN A 99 17.20 -9.72 5.19
C GLN A 99 17.19 -11.23 5.31
N LYS A 100 18.43 -11.76 5.29
CA LYS A 100 18.81 -13.01 5.92
C LYS A 100 18.12 -13.15 7.27
N GLU A 101 17.66 -14.36 7.55
CA GLU A 101 17.94 -15.07 8.80
C GLU A 101 18.36 -14.15 9.97
N THR A 102 17.44 -13.88 10.88
CA THR A 102 17.82 -13.97 12.29
C THR A 102 16.79 -14.88 12.95
N PRO A 103 17.15 -16.14 13.26
CA PRO A 103 16.31 -16.97 14.13
C PRO A 103 16.04 -16.21 15.44
N PRO A 104 14.89 -16.41 16.08
CA PRO A 104 14.66 -15.86 17.41
C PRO A 104 15.86 -16.23 18.30
N PRO A 105 16.48 -15.27 19.01
CA PRO A 105 17.57 -15.58 19.93
C PRO A 105 17.08 -16.66 20.88
N GLY A 106 17.86 -17.73 20.99
CA GLY A 106 17.55 -18.87 21.84
C GLY A 106 17.10 -18.41 23.22
N LEU A 107 15.90 -18.84 23.59
CA LEU A 107 15.50 -18.92 24.98
C LEU A 107 15.97 -20.29 25.52
N ASP A 108 17.28 -20.54 25.43
CA ASP A 108 17.93 -21.53 26.30
C ASP A 108 18.30 -20.77 27.58
N SER A 109 17.28 -20.56 28.42
CA SER A 109 17.50 -20.18 29.80
C SER A 109 17.83 -21.46 30.58
N GLY A 110 19.10 -21.86 30.52
CA GLY A 110 19.70 -22.66 31.56
C GLY A 110 19.57 -21.91 32.89
N THR A 111 18.72 -22.42 33.79
CA THR A 111 18.75 -22.09 35.21
C THR A 111 19.30 -23.32 35.95
N ALA A 112 20.24 -23.00 36.82
CA ALA A 112 21.10 -23.86 37.62
C ALA A 112 20.37 -24.87 38.52
#